data_AF-H0EVT5-F1
#
_entry.id   AF-H0EVT5-F1
#
_cell.length_a   1.000
_cell.length_b   1.000
_cell.length_c   1.000
_cell.angle_alpha   90.00
_cell.angle_beta   90.00
_cell.angle_gamma   90.00
#
_symmetry.space_group_name_H-M   'P 1'
#
loop_
_entity.id
_entity.type
_entity.pdbx_description
1 polymer ?
#
loop_
_entity_poly.entity_id
_entity_poly.type
_entity_poly.pdbx_seq_one_letter_code
_entity_poly.pdbx_strand_id
1 'polypeptide(L)'
;MSAPELLEIEKNKDTIDSLLNEGQLAVQTVRDDKVVHDYVDVEKAPSAIDTASISTEAFDEMILEELEKRWILNLSMHFRDKSKREKFFVTFAETPTYWRRVTVSLDYRNAPEGSLEEELLRTKFQRDKSARIYEAIRESLPDIQFYDTVTNLKLQTENERLHVHVVEDVSEIIQYPAVRSINHLNCRRIREDELVFDSHLSGFVYKVRVDGQVFIKKEIPGPDTVDEFLYEINALHQLSGSRSVIQFGGVVLDNKGEHVKGLLISFAEQGALIDVIYDGEGHLPWRRRERWARQIVQGLSEIHEAGFVQGDFTLSNIVIDAYDNAKIIDINRRGCPVGWEPPEVRDLIESNQRISMYIGVKSDLYQLGMVLYALATQHDEPETQRPLDIFAIGVLALIPDLVRKLQHC
;
A
#
# COMPACT_ATOMS: atom_id res chain seq x y z
N MET A 1 6.27 -1.15 -13.46
CA MET A 1 6.33 -2.54 -12.96
C MET A 1 5.10 -2.74 -12.10
N SER A 2 4.30 -3.76 -12.41
CA SER A 2 3.00 -4.01 -11.76
C SER A 2 3.22 -4.48 -10.32
N ALA A 3 2.43 -3.95 -9.38
CA ALA A 3 2.37 -4.44 -8.01
C ALA A 3 1.87 -5.90 -7.99
N PRO A 4 2.27 -6.71 -6.99
CA PRO A 4 1.82 -8.10 -6.87
C PRO A 4 0.31 -8.15 -6.57
N GLU A 5 -0.35 -9.14 -7.16
CA GLU A 5 -1.77 -9.44 -6.97
C GLU A 5 -2.06 -9.79 -5.50
N LEU A 6 -2.69 -8.88 -4.78
CA LEU A 6 -3.26 -9.13 -3.45
C LEU A 6 -4.49 -10.04 -3.58
N LEU A 7 -4.29 -11.32 -3.29
CA LEU A 7 -5.35 -12.30 -3.07
C LEU A 7 -5.92 -12.14 -1.65
N GLU A 8 -6.96 -11.31 -1.52
CA GLU A 8 -7.82 -11.32 -0.35
C GLU A 8 -9.19 -11.97 -0.63
N ILE A 9 -9.36 -13.12 0.04
CA ILE A 9 -10.42 -13.49 1.00
C ILE A 9 -11.85 -13.09 0.63
N GLU A 10 -12.60 -14.05 0.09
CA GLU A 10 -14.07 -14.05 0.18
C GLU A 10 -14.52 -14.08 1.64
N LYS A 11 -15.55 -13.34 2.04
CA LYS A 11 -16.42 -13.72 3.17
C LYS A 11 -17.81 -13.12 2.98
N ASN A 12 -18.77 -14.03 2.75
CA ASN A 12 -20.21 -13.98 3.03
C ASN A 12 -21.02 -12.76 2.50
N LYS A 13 -21.50 -12.87 1.26
CA LYS A 13 -22.72 -12.18 0.79
C LYS A 13 -23.98 -13.06 0.76
N ASP A 14 -23.88 -14.37 0.99
CA ASP A 14 -24.99 -15.30 0.75
C ASP A 14 -25.94 -15.52 1.94
N THR A 15 -26.15 -14.52 2.81
CA THR A 15 -27.18 -14.64 3.87
C THR A 15 -28.06 -13.40 4.03
N ILE A 16 -27.94 -12.41 3.14
CA ILE A 16 -28.81 -11.22 3.14
C ILE A 16 -29.83 -11.26 1.98
N ASP A 17 -29.55 -11.99 0.90
CA ASP A 17 -30.45 -12.07 -0.26
C ASP A 17 -31.69 -12.96 -0.07
N SER A 18 -31.82 -13.67 1.05
CA SER A 18 -33.00 -14.51 1.35
C SER A 18 -34.06 -13.84 2.25
N LEU A 19 -33.88 -12.57 2.63
CA LEU A 19 -34.84 -11.83 3.47
C LEU A 19 -35.55 -10.66 2.77
N LEU A 20 -35.37 -10.49 1.45
CA LEU A 20 -35.94 -9.36 0.70
C LEU A 20 -37.04 -9.73 -0.30
N ASN A 21 -37.67 -10.91 -0.20
CA ASN A 21 -38.64 -11.36 -1.20
C ASN A 21 -40.00 -11.84 -0.68
N GLU A 22 -40.50 -11.28 0.42
CA GLU A 22 -41.93 -11.38 0.77
C GLU A 22 -42.44 -10.03 1.31
N GLY A 23 -43.36 -9.39 0.57
CA GLY A 23 -44.08 -8.21 1.05
C GLY A 23 -44.58 -7.26 -0.04
N GLN A 24 -45.47 -7.71 -0.92
CA GLN A 24 -46.33 -6.79 -1.68
C GLN A 24 -47.50 -6.28 -0.82
N LEU A 25 -47.87 -5.01 -1.07
CA LEU A 25 -49.10 -4.26 -0.74
C LEU A 25 -49.05 -3.31 0.48
N ALA A 26 -48.86 -2.02 0.21
CA ALA A 26 -49.90 -0.99 0.38
C ALA A 26 -49.42 0.37 -0.19
N VAL A 27 -50.25 0.95 -1.05
CA VAL A 27 -50.11 2.30 -1.62
C VAL A 27 -50.40 3.35 -0.55
N GLN A 28 -49.51 4.33 -0.35
CA GLN A 28 -49.86 5.69 0.07
C GLN A 28 -48.86 6.71 -0.51
N THR A 29 -49.41 7.60 -1.34
CA THR A 29 -48.77 8.76 -1.99
C THR A 29 -48.55 9.91 -1.01
N VAL A 30 -47.32 10.42 -0.80
CA VAL A 30 -47.04 11.82 -0.41
C VAL A 30 -45.61 12.26 -0.82
N ARG A 31 -45.57 13.24 -1.74
CA ARG A 31 -44.62 14.36 -2.01
C ARG A 31 -43.12 14.12 -2.27
N ASP A 32 -42.74 14.64 -3.44
CA ASP A 32 -41.41 15.06 -3.90
C ASP A 32 -40.61 15.83 -2.85
N ASP A 33 -39.35 15.44 -2.65
CA ASP A 33 -38.24 16.34 -2.34
C ASP A 33 -37.03 15.95 -3.22
N LYS A 34 -36.52 16.93 -3.97
CA LYS A 34 -35.45 16.79 -4.94
C LYS A 34 -34.11 16.48 -4.26
N VAL A 35 -33.48 15.37 -4.65
CA VAL A 35 -32.04 15.17 -4.47
C VAL A 35 -31.33 15.99 -5.56
N VAL A 36 -30.58 17.01 -5.14
CA VAL A 36 -29.73 17.81 -6.04
C VAL A 36 -28.46 16.98 -6.28
N HIS A 37 -28.28 16.50 -7.51
CA HIS A 37 -26.99 16.00 -7.97
C HIS A 37 -26.15 17.20 -8.40
N ASP A 38 -25.06 17.47 -7.69
CA ASP A 38 -24.08 18.46 -8.10
C ASP A 38 -23.19 17.86 -9.20
N TYR A 39 -23.17 18.51 -10.37
CA TYR A 39 -22.31 18.17 -11.50
C TYR A 39 -21.32 19.31 -11.71
N VAL A 40 -20.05 18.99 -12.00
CA VAL A 40 -19.06 19.96 -12.45
C VAL A 40 -18.72 19.65 -13.91
N ASP A 41 -19.05 20.59 -14.80
CA ASP A 41 -18.72 20.50 -16.23
C ASP A 41 -17.29 20.96 -16.47
N VAL A 42 -16.49 20.13 -17.16
CA VAL A 42 -15.15 20.51 -17.61
C VAL A 42 -15.26 21.25 -18.94
N GLU A 43 -15.47 22.57 -18.90
CA GLU A 43 -15.41 23.39 -20.10
C GLU A 43 -13.96 23.77 -20.46
N LYS A 44 -13.45 23.25 -21.59
CA LYS A 44 -12.28 23.83 -22.28
C LYS A 44 -12.70 25.12 -22.99
N ALA A 45 -12.89 26.21 -22.24
CA ALA A 45 -12.91 27.55 -22.83
C ALA A 45 -11.46 28.02 -23.05
N PRO A 46 -11.13 28.68 -24.18
CA PRO A 46 -9.82 29.31 -24.33
C PRO A 46 -9.73 30.46 -23.31
N SER A 47 -8.96 30.27 -22.25
CA SER A 47 -8.82 31.27 -21.19
C SER A 47 -8.05 32.48 -21.72
N ALA A 48 -8.72 33.62 -21.79
CA ALA A 48 -8.10 34.93 -21.91
C ALA A 48 -7.76 35.42 -20.50
N ILE A 49 -6.69 34.87 -19.93
CA ILE A 49 -6.04 35.41 -18.73
C ILE A 49 -4.60 35.68 -19.14
N ASP A 50 -4.15 36.93 -18.99
CA ASP A 50 -2.77 37.40 -19.20
C ASP A 50 -1.80 36.56 -18.36
N THR A 51 -1.41 35.42 -18.92
CA THR A 51 -0.44 34.51 -18.36
C THR A 51 0.84 34.81 -19.10
N ALA A 52 1.82 35.40 -18.40
CA ALA A 52 3.18 35.52 -18.91
C ALA A 52 3.57 34.16 -19.51
N SER A 53 4.06 34.15 -20.75
CA SER A 53 4.29 32.94 -21.55
C SER A 53 5.23 31.97 -20.83
N ILE A 54 4.67 31.03 -20.06
CA ILE A 54 5.38 29.89 -19.50
C ILE A 54 5.71 29.00 -20.70
N SER A 55 6.97 28.57 -20.84
CA SER A 55 7.37 27.62 -21.88
C SER A 55 6.69 26.27 -21.64
N THR A 56 6.45 25.50 -22.69
CA THR A 56 5.90 24.14 -22.57
C THR A 56 6.73 23.28 -21.59
N GLU A 57 8.07 23.41 -21.62
CA GLU A 57 8.96 22.71 -20.71
C GLU A 57 8.74 23.10 -19.23
N ALA A 58 8.55 24.38 -18.93
CA ALA A 58 8.30 24.84 -17.56
C ALA A 58 6.90 24.43 -17.06
N PHE A 59 5.94 24.28 -17.96
CA PHE A 59 4.62 23.74 -17.64
C PHE A 59 4.69 22.24 -17.33
N ASP A 60 5.42 21.47 -18.14
CA ASP A 60 5.61 20.03 -17.92
C ASP A 60 6.33 19.76 -16.60
N GLU A 61 7.37 20.55 -16.27
CA GLU A 61 8.05 20.47 -14.95
C GLU A 61 7.11 20.78 -13.79
N MET A 62 6.23 21.78 -13.93
CA MET A 62 5.23 22.10 -12.91
C MET A 62 4.24 20.94 -12.69
N ILE A 63 3.73 20.33 -13.77
CA ILE A 63 2.81 19.18 -13.68
C ILE A 63 3.49 18.00 -13.00
N LEU A 64 4.76 17.72 -13.34
CA LEU A 64 5.54 16.67 -12.68
C LEU A 64 5.68 16.92 -11.18
N GLU A 65 6.00 18.15 -10.76
CA GLU A 65 6.08 18.49 -9.33
C GLU A 65 4.73 18.31 -8.61
N GLU A 66 3.63 18.69 -9.26
CA GLU A 66 2.29 18.48 -8.72
C GLU A 66 1.91 17.00 -8.62
N LEU A 67 2.29 16.17 -9.59
CA LEU A 67 2.07 14.72 -9.53
C LEU A 67 2.88 14.04 -8.40
N GLU A 68 4.02 14.61 -8.02
CA GLU A 68 4.84 14.07 -6.93
C GLU A 68 4.38 14.51 -5.53
N LYS A 69 3.80 15.70 -5.40
CA LYS A 69 3.51 16.31 -4.09
C LYS A 69 2.04 16.60 -3.84
N ARG A 70 1.23 16.76 -4.88
CA ARG A 70 -0.17 17.20 -4.81
C ARG A 70 -1.15 16.12 -5.23
N TRP A 71 -0.88 15.38 -6.31
CA TRP A 71 -1.72 14.32 -6.85
C TRP A 71 -0.99 12.99 -6.83
N ILE A 72 -0.94 12.37 -5.65
CA ILE A 72 -0.08 11.21 -5.41
C ILE A 72 -0.88 9.93 -5.68
N LEU A 73 -0.48 9.18 -6.71
CA LEU A 73 -1.03 7.86 -6.99
C LEU A 73 -0.50 6.84 -5.97
N ASN A 74 -1.38 6.34 -5.10
CA ASN A 74 -1.04 5.30 -4.11
C ASN A 74 -1.20 3.90 -4.69
N LEU A 75 -2.34 3.63 -5.35
CA LEU A 75 -2.70 2.31 -5.85
C LEU A 75 -3.62 2.44 -7.07
N SER A 76 -3.59 1.46 -7.95
CA SER A 76 -4.56 1.30 -9.04
C SER A 76 -5.01 -0.16 -9.10
N MET A 77 -6.29 -0.41 -9.34
CA MET A 77 -6.82 -1.77 -9.48
C MET A 77 -7.83 -1.87 -10.62
N HIS A 78 -7.92 -3.05 -11.22
CA HIS A 78 -9.00 -3.40 -12.14
C HIS A 78 -10.11 -4.12 -11.37
N PHE A 79 -11.37 -3.90 -11.78
CA PHE A 79 -12.49 -4.63 -11.18
C PHE A 79 -12.41 -6.12 -11.57
N ARG A 80 -12.59 -7.00 -10.57
CA ARG A 80 -12.45 -8.47 -10.71
C ARG A 80 -13.51 -9.11 -11.61
N ASP A 81 -14.58 -8.38 -11.93
CA ASP A 81 -15.68 -8.83 -12.80
C ASP A 81 -15.35 -8.78 -14.31
N LYS A 82 -14.09 -8.51 -14.67
CA LYS A 82 -13.60 -8.38 -16.06
C LYS A 82 -14.31 -7.30 -16.87
N SER A 83 -14.99 -6.36 -16.20
CA SER A 83 -15.77 -5.30 -16.84
C SER A 83 -14.93 -4.22 -17.52
N LYS A 84 -13.59 -4.35 -17.59
CA LYS A 84 -12.67 -3.28 -18.04
C LYS A 84 -12.93 -1.94 -17.33
N ARG A 85 -13.26 -2.01 -16.05
CA ARG A 85 -13.30 -0.85 -15.16
C ARG A 85 -12.02 -0.78 -14.37
N GLU A 86 -11.61 0.42 -14.05
CA GLU A 86 -10.39 0.69 -13.30
C GLU A 86 -10.68 1.72 -12.21
N LYS A 87 -10.02 1.54 -11.06
CA LYS A 87 -10.12 2.42 -9.90
C LYS A 87 -8.72 2.83 -9.46
N PHE A 88 -8.51 4.13 -9.34
CA PHE A 88 -7.26 4.72 -8.84
C PHE A 88 -7.49 5.25 -7.44
N PHE A 89 -6.52 5.06 -6.55
CA PHE A 89 -6.50 5.58 -5.20
C PHE A 89 -5.42 6.65 -5.11
N VAL A 90 -5.85 7.86 -4.82
CA VAL A 90 -5.02 9.06 -4.89
C VAL A 90 -5.07 9.78 -3.55
N THR A 91 -3.91 10.22 -3.08
CA THR A 91 -3.83 11.23 -2.03
C THR A 91 -3.76 12.59 -2.70
N PHE A 92 -4.80 13.40 -2.52
CA PHE A 92 -4.84 14.78 -2.98
C PHE A 92 -4.40 15.70 -1.83
N ALA A 93 -3.16 16.20 -1.88
CA ALA A 93 -2.67 17.16 -0.90
C ALA A 93 -3.19 18.56 -1.26
N GLU A 94 -4.41 18.87 -0.83
CA GLU A 94 -5.04 20.18 -1.06
C GLU A 94 -4.19 21.32 -0.48
N THR A 95 -3.58 21.08 0.67
CA THR A 95 -2.50 21.90 1.23
C THR A 95 -1.36 21.00 1.72
N PRO A 96 -0.16 21.53 2.00
CA PRO A 96 0.95 20.72 2.52
C PRO A 96 0.60 19.93 3.80
N THR A 97 -0.33 20.43 4.61
CA THR A 97 -0.73 19.85 5.90
C THR A 97 -2.14 19.28 5.92
N TYR A 98 -2.82 19.23 4.76
CA TYR A 98 -4.19 18.73 4.68
C TYR A 98 -4.36 17.90 3.42
N TRP A 99 -4.51 16.59 3.61
CA TRP A 99 -4.54 15.60 2.55
C TRP A 99 -5.91 14.92 2.51
N ARG A 100 -6.42 14.73 1.30
CA ARG A 100 -7.70 14.08 1.05
C ARG A 100 -7.50 12.73 0.41
N ARG A 101 -8.37 11.77 0.76
CA ARG A 101 -8.45 10.48 0.07
C ARG A 101 -9.43 10.61 -1.08
N VAL A 102 -8.92 10.40 -2.29
CA VAL A 102 -9.68 10.47 -3.52
C VAL A 102 -9.59 9.13 -4.22
N THR A 103 -10.72 8.64 -4.72
CA THR A 103 -10.74 7.54 -5.67
C THR A 103 -11.19 8.06 -7.03
N VAL A 104 -10.59 7.57 -8.12
CA VAL A 104 -11.03 7.89 -9.47
C VAL A 104 -11.52 6.63 -10.14
N SER A 105 -12.76 6.65 -10.64
CA SER A 105 -13.40 5.49 -11.29
C SER A 105 -13.59 5.76 -12.77
N LEU A 106 -13.15 4.82 -13.61
CA LEU A 106 -13.31 4.87 -15.06
C LEU A 106 -13.93 3.57 -15.61
N ASP A 107 -14.70 3.71 -16.68
CA ASP A 107 -15.34 2.60 -17.39
C ASP A 107 -14.95 2.61 -18.88
N TYR A 108 -14.19 1.61 -19.31
CA TYR A 108 -13.66 1.55 -20.68
C TYR A 108 -14.53 0.75 -21.66
N ARG A 109 -15.69 0.23 -21.25
CA ARG A 109 -16.47 -0.72 -22.10
C ARG A 109 -16.95 -0.10 -23.40
N ASN A 110 -17.34 1.17 -23.36
CA ASN A 110 -17.87 1.93 -24.49
C ASN A 110 -17.17 3.30 -24.59
N ALA A 111 -15.84 3.32 -24.44
CA ALA A 111 -15.06 4.55 -24.49
C ALA A 111 -15.29 5.30 -25.83
N PRO A 112 -15.80 6.54 -25.81
CA PRO A 112 -15.99 7.32 -27.04
C PRO A 112 -14.67 7.58 -27.77
N GLU A 113 -14.70 7.71 -29.09
CA GLU A 113 -13.49 8.04 -29.88
C GLU A 113 -12.98 9.44 -29.50
N GLY A 114 -11.68 9.58 -29.27
CA GLY A 114 -11.05 10.83 -28.83
C GLY A 114 -11.31 11.21 -27.38
N SER A 115 -11.96 10.35 -26.59
CA SER A 115 -12.18 10.56 -25.16
C SER A 115 -10.94 10.27 -24.31
N LEU A 116 -10.93 10.79 -23.08
CA LEU A 116 -9.95 10.43 -22.07
C LEU A 116 -9.95 8.92 -21.82
N GLU A 117 -11.12 8.28 -21.79
CA GLU A 117 -11.25 6.84 -21.56
C GLU A 117 -10.57 6.01 -22.64
N GLU A 118 -10.68 6.41 -23.92
CA GLU A 118 -9.99 5.72 -25.02
C GLU A 118 -8.47 5.89 -24.90
N GLU A 119 -8.01 7.10 -24.59
CA GLU A 119 -6.60 7.39 -24.39
C GLU A 119 -6.01 6.56 -23.24
N LEU A 120 -6.69 6.53 -22.10
CA LEU A 120 -6.29 5.77 -20.92
C LEU A 120 -6.29 4.26 -21.20
N LEU A 121 -7.25 3.75 -21.99
CA LEU A 121 -7.28 2.34 -22.39
C LEU A 121 -6.02 1.93 -23.18
N ARG A 122 -5.47 2.84 -23.98
CA ARG A 122 -4.23 2.62 -24.76
C ARG A 122 -2.96 2.88 -23.95
N THR A 123 -3.08 3.49 -22.77
CA THR A 123 -1.96 3.83 -21.90
C THR A 123 -1.49 2.62 -21.12
N LYS A 124 -0.19 2.30 -21.21
CA LYS A 124 0.36 1.08 -20.61
C LYS A 124 0.61 1.21 -19.11
N PHE A 125 1.18 2.33 -18.67
CA PHE A 125 1.62 2.50 -17.29
C PHE A 125 0.60 3.28 -16.46
N GLN A 126 0.38 2.82 -15.23
CA GLN A 126 -0.62 3.39 -14.33
C GLN A 126 -0.29 4.82 -13.88
N ARG A 127 1.01 5.12 -13.75
CA ARG A 127 1.47 6.49 -13.47
C ARG A 127 1.09 7.44 -14.59
N ASP A 128 1.33 7.06 -15.84
CA ASP A 128 0.96 7.85 -17.01
C ASP A 128 -0.56 8.04 -17.11
N LYS A 129 -1.34 7.00 -16.78
CA LYS A 129 -2.80 7.11 -16.69
C LYS A 129 -3.21 8.16 -15.64
N SER A 130 -2.63 8.08 -14.45
CA SER A 130 -2.90 9.05 -13.37
C SER A 130 -2.49 10.47 -13.75
N ALA A 131 -1.38 10.64 -14.48
CA ALA A 131 -0.95 11.93 -15.00
C ALA A 131 -1.98 12.54 -15.95
N ARG A 132 -2.45 11.76 -16.94
CA ARG A 132 -3.51 12.17 -17.89
C ARG A 132 -4.83 12.48 -17.21
N ILE A 133 -5.19 11.68 -16.20
CA ILE A 133 -6.36 11.96 -15.36
C ILE A 133 -6.20 13.31 -14.67
N TYR A 134 -5.06 13.56 -14.03
CA TYR A 134 -4.78 14.82 -13.34
C TYR A 134 -4.86 16.00 -14.30
N GLU A 135 -4.16 15.95 -15.43
CA GLU A 135 -4.18 16.99 -16.46
C GLU A 135 -5.59 17.31 -16.94
N ALA A 136 -6.44 16.29 -17.09
CA ALA A 136 -7.82 16.46 -17.57
C ALA A 136 -8.75 17.15 -16.56
N ILE A 137 -8.50 16.99 -15.25
CA ILE A 137 -9.39 17.51 -14.20
C ILE A 137 -8.76 18.61 -13.34
N ARG A 138 -7.48 18.92 -13.54
CA ARG A 138 -6.67 19.83 -12.70
C ARG A 138 -7.35 21.16 -12.44
N GLU A 139 -7.87 21.79 -13.49
CA GLU A 139 -8.51 23.11 -13.41
C GLU A 139 -9.87 23.06 -12.67
N SER A 140 -10.53 21.90 -12.65
CA SER A 140 -11.80 21.69 -11.94
C SER A 140 -11.63 21.30 -10.48
N LEU A 141 -10.44 20.90 -10.04
CA LEU A 141 -10.19 20.48 -8.65
C LEU A 141 -10.60 21.52 -7.60
N PRO A 142 -10.37 22.84 -7.77
CA PRO A 142 -10.81 23.85 -6.81
C PRO A 142 -12.33 23.98 -6.67
N ASP A 143 -13.09 23.62 -7.71
CA ASP A 143 -14.55 23.73 -7.74
C ASP A 143 -15.26 22.47 -7.20
N ILE A 144 -14.50 21.38 -6.99
CA ILE A 144 -15.03 20.13 -6.45
C ILE A 144 -15.23 20.26 -4.93
N GLN A 145 -16.44 19.97 -4.46
CA GLN A 145 -16.72 19.78 -3.04
C GLN A 145 -16.30 18.36 -2.62
N PHE A 146 -15.17 18.26 -1.92
CA PHE A 146 -14.70 16.99 -1.40
C PHE A 146 -15.35 16.62 -0.07
N TYR A 147 -15.59 15.33 0.14
CA TYR A 147 -16.00 14.76 1.41
C TYR A 147 -14.83 14.71 2.40
N ASP A 148 -15.15 14.72 3.69
CA ASP A 148 -14.16 14.55 4.78
C ASP A 148 -13.68 13.09 4.91
N THR A 149 -14.37 12.15 4.27
CA THR A 149 -14.11 10.70 4.27
C THR A 149 -13.28 10.31 3.04
N VAL A 150 -13.92 9.78 1.99
CA VAL A 150 -13.32 9.43 0.71
C VAL A 150 -14.21 9.93 -0.41
N THR A 151 -13.65 10.74 -1.30
CA THR A 151 -14.37 11.27 -2.47
C THR A 151 -14.09 10.39 -3.69
N ASN A 152 -15.13 9.86 -4.33
CA ASN A 152 -15.01 9.25 -5.65
C ASN A 152 -15.28 10.30 -6.74
N LEU A 153 -14.34 10.42 -7.67
CA LEU A 153 -14.47 11.14 -8.93
C LEU A 153 -14.71 10.11 -10.02
N LYS A 154 -15.97 9.93 -10.43
CA LYS A 154 -16.30 9.09 -11.58
C LYS A 154 -16.21 9.94 -12.84
N LEU A 155 -15.25 9.60 -13.70
CA LEU A 155 -14.99 10.29 -14.95
C LEU A 155 -15.77 9.62 -16.08
N GLN A 156 -16.50 10.43 -16.85
CA GLN A 156 -17.30 9.94 -17.96
C GLN A 156 -17.41 10.99 -19.06
N THR A 157 -17.05 10.63 -20.29
CA THR A 157 -17.22 11.48 -21.47
C THR A 157 -18.62 11.29 -22.05
N GLU A 158 -19.40 12.36 -22.10
CA GLU A 158 -20.71 12.43 -22.77
C GLU A 158 -20.75 13.66 -23.68
N ASN A 159 -21.31 13.52 -24.89
CA ASN A 159 -21.42 14.63 -25.85
C ASN A 159 -20.10 15.39 -26.09
N GLU A 160 -18.98 14.65 -26.24
CA GLU A 160 -17.63 15.20 -26.47
C GLU A 160 -17.06 16.03 -25.30
N ARG A 161 -17.70 16.02 -24.13
CA ARG A 161 -17.22 16.69 -22.92
C ARG A 161 -16.97 15.68 -21.79
N LEU A 162 -15.91 15.91 -21.03
CA LEU A 162 -15.62 15.13 -19.84
C LEU A 162 -16.47 15.64 -18.67
N HIS A 163 -17.24 14.76 -18.06
CA HIS A 163 -18.00 15.04 -16.85
C HIS A 163 -17.30 14.38 -15.65
N VAL A 164 -17.26 15.10 -14.53
CA VAL A 164 -16.77 14.61 -13.24
C VAL A 164 -17.96 14.45 -12.30
N HIS A 165 -18.36 13.21 -12.03
CA HIS A 165 -19.39 12.91 -11.05
C HIS A 165 -18.74 12.72 -9.68
N VAL A 166 -19.10 13.60 -8.74
CA VAL A 166 -18.55 13.61 -7.38
C VAL A 166 -19.50 12.89 -6.44
N VAL A 167 -19.06 11.80 -5.83
CA VAL A 167 -19.86 11.04 -4.84
C VAL A 167 -18.97 10.59 -3.69
N GLU A 168 -19.56 10.30 -2.52
CA GLU A 168 -18.82 9.70 -1.41
C GLU A 168 -18.57 8.21 -1.69
N ASP A 169 -17.33 7.76 -1.57
CA ASP A 169 -16.95 6.36 -1.78
C ASP A 169 -17.18 5.55 -0.51
N VAL A 170 -18.44 5.22 -0.22
CA VAL A 170 -18.84 4.50 0.99
C VAL A 170 -18.12 3.16 1.18
N SER A 171 -17.68 2.53 0.07
CA SER A 171 -16.95 1.26 0.11
C SER A 171 -15.50 1.39 0.58
N GLU A 172 -14.93 2.59 0.54
CA GLU A 172 -13.53 2.84 0.90
C GLU A 172 -13.39 3.66 2.18
N ILE A 173 -14.50 4.01 2.84
CA ILE A 173 -14.47 4.77 4.10
C ILE A 173 -13.80 3.94 5.18
N ILE A 174 -12.66 4.43 5.64
CA ILE A 174 -11.89 3.82 6.73
C ILE A 174 -12.49 4.25 8.07
N GLN A 175 -12.88 3.26 8.88
CA GLN A 175 -13.18 3.49 10.29
C GLN A 175 -11.88 3.62 11.08
N TYR A 176 -11.33 4.84 11.14
CA TYR A 176 -10.06 5.08 11.83
C TYR A 176 -10.15 4.73 13.32
N PRO A 177 -9.14 4.05 13.90
CA PRO A 177 -9.11 3.76 15.32
C PRO A 177 -9.13 5.04 16.15
N ALA A 178 -10.06 5.13 17.11
CA ALA A 178 -10.02 6.20 18.10
C ALA A 178 -8.73 6.12 18.93
N VAL A 179 -8.18 7.25 19.35
CA VAL A 179 -6.94 7.31 20.16
C VAL A 179 -7.01 6.47 21.44
N ARG A 180 -8.21 6.29 22.01
CA ARG A 180 -8.43 5.41 23.16
C ARG A 180 -7.99 3.97 22.93
N SER A 181 -8.03 3.48 21.68
CA SER A 181 -7.65 2.11 21.30
C SER A 181 -6.14 1.86 21.46
N ILE A 182 -5.34 2.91 21.64
CA ILE A 182 -3.89 2.84 21.84
C ILE A 182 -3.44 3.51 23.15
N ASN A 183 -4.35 3.78 24.09
CA ASN A 183 -3.99 4.43 25.36
C ASN A 183 -3.08 3.59 26.26
N HIS A 184 -3.08 2.26 26.09
CA HIS A 184 -2.14 1.37 26.77
C HIS A 184 -0.72 1.47 26.20
N LEU A 185 -0.54 2.07 25.02
CA LEU A 185 0.75 2.28 24.38
C LEU A 185 1.29 3.65 24.79
N ASN A 186 2.36 3.66 25.58
CA ASN A 186 3.07 4.89 25.91
C ASN A 186 4.01 5.28 24.77
N CYS A 187 3.43 5.75 23.66
CA CYS A 187 4.15 6.10 22.44
C CYS A 187 4.04 7.58 22.09
N ARG A 188 4.96 8.04 21.24
CA ARG A 188 4.93 9.38 20.66
C ARG A 188 3.69 9.53 19.77
N ARG A 189 2.97 10.65 19.91
CA ARG A 189 1.77 11.00 19.14
C ARG A 189 2.02 12.32 18.43
N ILE A 190 1.84 12.33 17.11
CA ILE A 190 2.15 13.49 16.24
C ILE A 190 0.90 13.80 15.43
N ARG A 191 0.49 15.07 15.36
CA ARG A 191 -0.64 15.47 14.50
C ARG A 191 -0.20 15.53 13.04
N GLU A 192 -1.12 15.32 12.11
CA GLU A 192 -0.83 15.42 10.67
C GLU A 192 -0.27 16.79 10.27
N ASP A 193 -0.78 17.87 10.88
CA ASP A 193 -0.28 19.24 10.65
C ASP A 193 1.15 19.52 11.15
N GLU A 194 1.74 18.62 11.94
CA GLU A 194 3.13 18.69 12.40
C GLU A 194 4.09 17.98 11.43
N LEU A 195 3.58 17.22 10.46
CA LEU A 195 4.39 16.47 9.50
C LEU A 195 4.78 17.36 8.32
N VAL A 196 6.04 17.25 7.91
CA VAL A 196 6.51 17.82 6.63
C VAL A 196 6.67 16.69 5.63
N PHE A 197 5.89 16.70 4.55
CA PHE A 197 6.03 15.77 3.43
C PHE A 197 7.40 15.92 2.76
N ASP A 198 8.10 14.81 2.50
CA ASP A 198 9.35 14.78 1.72
C ASP A 198 9.09 14.14 0.35
N SER A 199 8.63 12.88 0.33
CA SER A 199 8.36 12.15 -0.91
C SER A 199 7.40 10.99 -0.72
N HIS A 200 6.71 10.59 -1.78
CA HIS A 200 6.00 9.30 -1.84
C HIS A 200 6.98 8.15 -2.05
N LEU A 201 6.70 6.98 -1.48
CA LEU A 201 7.49 5.77 -1.71
C LEU A 201 6.69 4.74 -2.51
N SER A 202 5.68 4.14 -1.90
CA SER A 202 4.83 3.11 -2.52
C SER A 202 3.54 2.98 -1.73
N GLY A 203 2.43 2.65 -2.40
CA GLY A 203 1.15 2.50 -1.72
C GLY A 203 0.81 3.74 -0.90
N PHE A 204 0.39 3.52 0.35
CA PHE A 204 0.11 4.56 1.33
C PHE A 204 1.30 4.77 2.29
N VAL A 205 2.51 4.79 1.74
CA VAL A 205 3.77 4.95 2.47
C VAL A 205 4.51 6.19 1.95
N TYR A 206 4.87 7.07 2.88
CA TYR A 206 5.44 8.38 2.61
C TYR A 206 6.67 8.63 3.45
N LYS A 207 7.68 9.25 2.88
CA LYS A 207 8.80 9.81 3.62
C LYS A 207 8.42 11.18 4.14
N VAL A 208 8.58 11.40 5.44
CA VAL A 208 8.18 12.63 6.13
C VAL A 208 9.29 13.09 7.08
N ARG A 209 9.23 14.35 7.50
CA ARG A 209 10.05 14.90 8.58
C ARG A 209 9.20 15.35 9.76
N VAL A 210 9.72 15.12 10.95
CA VAL A 210 9.17 15.60 12.23
C VAL A 210 10.32 16.18 13.04
N ASP A 211 10.25 17.47 13.40
CA ASP A 211 11.32 18.19 14.09
C ASP A 211 12.71 18.04 13.42
N GLY A 212 12.73 18.01 12.09
CA GLY A 212 13.95 17.83 11.29
C GLY A 212 14.47 16.39 11.19
N GLN A 213 13.88 15.43 11.91
CA GLN A 213 14.20 14.00 11.80
C GLN A 213 13.34 13.33 10.73
N VAL A 214 13.96 12.47 9.91
CA VAL A 214 13.29 11.72 8.84
C VAL A 214 12.61 10.46 9.39
N PHE A 215 11.38 10.24 8.96
CA PHE A 215 10.59 9.03 9.24
C PHE A 215 9.89 8.54 7.99
N ILE A 216 9.42 7.29 8.06
CA ILE A 216 8.46 6.73 7.12
C ILE A 216 7.07 6.71 7.79
N LYS A 217 6.11 7.42 7.19
CA LYS A 217 4.68 7.40 7.52
C LYS A 217 4.01 6.29 6.71
N LYS A 218 3.40 5.32 7.39
CA LYS A 218 2.51 4.33 6.78
C LYS A 218 1.09 4.61 7.24
N GLU A 219 0.17 4.81 6.29
CA GLU A 219 -1.25 5.00 6.57
C GLU A 219 -2.06 3.71 6.35
N ILE A 220 -3.29 3.69 6.85
CA ILE A 220 -4.25 2.61 6.64
C ILE A 220 -4.65 2.61 5.15
N PRO A 221 -4.40 1.52 4.39
CA PRO A 221 -4.71 1.49 2.95
C PRO A 221 -6.21 1.46 2.63
N GLY A 222 -7.02 0.81 3.47
CA GLY A 222 -8.44 0.63 3.24
C GLY A 222 -9.19 0.12 4.48
N PRO A 223 -10.52 0.05 4.42
CA PRO A 223 -11.36 -0.28 5.58
C PRO A 223 -11.06 -1.65 6.20
N ASP A 224 -10.67 -2.62 5.39
CA ASP A 224 -10.43 -4.00 5.83
C ASP A 224 -9.08 -4.20 6.53
N THR A 225 -8.22 -3.19 6.54
CA THR A 225 -6.82 -3.28 7.04
C THR A 225 -6.61 -2.67 8.42
N VAL A 226 -7.68 -2.21 9.08
CA VAL A 226 -7.60 -1.49 10.36
C VAL A 226 -7.03 -2.38 11.48
N ASP A 227 -7.50 -3.63 11.57
CA ASP A 227 -7.05 -4.56 12.62
C ASP A 227 -5.57 -4.94 12.46
N GLU A 228 -5.13 -5.11 11.21
CA GLU A 228 -3.73 -5.41 10.87
C GLU A 228 -2.82 -4.24 11.21
N PHE A 229 -3.27 -3.02 10.90
CA PHE A 229 -2.56 -1.80 11.24
C PHE A 229 -2.41 -1.64 12.77
N LEU A 230 -3.47 -1.93 13.53
CA LEU A 230 -3.39 -1.95 15.00
C LEU A 230 -2.47 -3.05 15.51
N TYR A 231 -2.48 -4.23 14.90
CA TYR A 231 -1.57 -5.31 15.24
C TYR A 231 -0.10 -4.90 15.04
N GLU A 232 0.22 -4.27 13.91
CA GLU A 232 1.56 -3.76 13.59
C GLU A 232 2.03 -2.72 14.63
N ILE A 233 1.18 -1.76 14.99
CA ILE A 233 1.49 -0.76 16.03
C ILE A 233 1.83 -1.44 17.36
N ASN A 234 1.03 -2.42 17.79
CA ASN A 234 1.26 -3.12 19.05
C ASN A 234 2.58 -3.91 19.01
N ALA A 235 2.86 -4.60 17.89
CA ALA A 235 4.09 -5.35 17.71
C ALA A 235 5.33 -4.45 17.75
N LEU A 236 5.36 -3.39 16.93
CA LEU A 236 6.48 -2.46 16.86
C LEU A 236 6.70 -1.70 18.18
N HIS A 237 5.63 -1.37 18.91
CA HIS A 237 5.76 -0.78 20.24
C HIS A 237 6.44 -1.74 21.23
N GLN A 238 6.03 -3.01 21.28
CA GLN A 238 6.67 -3.99 22.16
C GLN A 238 8.12 -4.30 21.76
N LEU A 239 8.43 -4.18 20.47
CA LEU A 239 9.75 -4.44 19.90
C LEU A 239 10.64 -3.18 19.82
N SER A 240 10.28 -2.07 20.48
CA SER A 240 11.05 -0.82 20.37
C SER A 240 12.51 -0.91 20.89
N GLY A 241 12.86 -1.97 21.63
CA GLY A 241 14.24 -2.26 22.07
C GLY A 241 15.01 -3.24 21.18
N SER A 242 14.37 -3.79 20.15
CA SER A 242 14.95 -4.78 19.24
C SER A 242 16.05 -4.20 18.36
N ARG A 243 17.08 -4.99 18.10
CA ARG A 243 18.20 -4.56 17.23
C ARG A 243 17.94 -4.82 15.76
N SER A 244 17.08 -5.79 15.44
CA SER A 244 16.86 -6.27 14.08
C SER A 244 15.42 -6.14 13.61
N VAL A 245 14.58 -5.45 14.37
CA VAL A 245 13.27 -4.96 13.96
C VAL A 245 13.37 -3.43 13.75
N ILE A 246 12.64 -2.88 12.80
CA ILE A 246 12.65 -1.44 12.55
C ILE A 246 12.18 -0.67 13.78
N GLN A 247 12.84 0.45 14.06
CA GLN A 247 12.51 1.25 15.22
C GLN A 247 11.18 1.98 15.01
N PHE A 248 10.27 1.79 15.96
CA PHE A 248 9.00 2.49 16.07
C PHE A 248 9.21 3.97 16.43
N GLY A 249 8.69 4.86 15.60
CA GLY A 249 8.77 6.33 15.78
C GLY A 249 7.56 6.93 16.49
N GLY A 250 6.41 6.25 16.48
CA GLY A 250 5.17 6.71 17.08
C GLY A 250 3.96 6.54 16.16
N VAL A 251 2.87 7.21 16.49
CA VAL A 251 1.63 7.24 15.71
C VAL A 251 1.30 8.64 15.23
N VAL A 252 0.65 8.70 14.08
CA VAL A 252 0.10 9.93 13.49
C VAL A 252 -1.38 10.00 13.79
N LEU A 253 -1.82 11.14 14.32
CA LEU A 253 -3.21 11.45 14.64
C LEU A 253 -3.79 12.45 13.64
N ASP A 254 -5.11 12.44 13.49
CA ASP A 254 -5.80 13.54 12.83
C ASP A 254 -5.51 14.90 13.53
N ASN A 255 -5.81 16.00 12.84
CA ASN A 255 -5.57 17.35 13.39
C ASN A 255 -6.39 17.66 14.65
N LYS A 256 -7.43 16.89 14.94
CA LYS A 256 -8.23 17.00 16.17
C LYS A 256 -7.63 16.20 17.34
N GLY A 257 -6.70 15.29 17.07
CA GLY A 257 -6.13 14.37 18.04
C GLY A 257 -7.10 13.27 18.49
N GLU A 258 -8.12 12.96 17.70
CA GLU A 258 -9.20 12.03 18.07
C GLU A 258 -8.98 10.62 17.52
N HIS A 259 -8.41 10.51 16.31
CA HIS A 259 -8.21 9.23 15.62
C HIS A 259 -6.76 9.03 15.17
N VAL A 260 -6.34 7.77 15.12
CA VAL A 260 -5.04 7.34 14.59
C VAL A 260 -5.16 7.17 13.08
N LYS A 261 -4.35 7.91 12.33
CA LYS A 261 -4.34 7.94 10.85
C LYS A 261 -3.17 7.17 10.24
N GLY A 262 -2.06 7.05 10.98
CA GLY A 262 -0.86 6.39 10.48
C GLY A 262 0.12 6.02 11.59
N LEU A 263 1.19 5.32 11.23
CA LEU A 263 2.30 4.96 12.09
C LEU A 263 3.61 5.50 11.51
N LEU A 264 4.55 5.83 12.38
CA LEU A 264 5.90 6.24 12.00
C LEU A 264 6.91 5.15 12.34
N ILE A 265 7.78 4.84 11.38
CA ILE A 265 8.98 4.01 11.59
C ILE A 265 10.23 4.76 11.12
N SER A 266 11.39 4.32 11.59
CA SER A 266 12.66 4.87 11.12
C SER A 266 12.88 4.62 9.63
N PHE A 267 13.55 5.54 8.97
CA PHE A 267 13.94 5.38 7.57
C PHE A 267 15.16 4.47 7.46
N ALA A 268 15.14 3.56 6.50
CA ALA A 268 16.24 2.67 6.15
C ALA A 268 16.77 3.08 4.77
N GLU A 269 17.95 3.70 4.76
CA GLU A 269 18.47 4.48 3.64
C GLU A 269 18.86 3.64 2.42
N GLN A 270 19.18 2.36 2.62
CA GLN A 270 19.55 1.46 1.53
C GLN A 270 18.35 0.70 0.92
N GLY A 271 17.13 0.95 1.42
CA GLY A 271 15.91 0.37 0.85
C GLY A 271 15.68 -1.10 1.21
N ALA A 272 14.82 -1.76 0.44
CA ALA A 272 14.42 -3.14 0.68
C ALA A 272 15.51 -4.13 0.23
N LEU A 273 15.59 -5.27 0.92
CA LEU A 273 16.60 -6.29 0.66
C LEU A 273 16.46 -6.89 -0.74
N ILE A 274 15.24 -6.98 -1.26
CA ILE A 274 14.97 -7.43 -2.63
C ILE A 274 15.71 -6.56 -3.66
N ASP A 275 15.60 -5.23 -3.53
CA ASP A 275 16.26 -4.27 -4.42
C ASP A 275 17.78 -4.34 -4.25
N VAL A 276 18.28 -4.45 -3.01
CA VAL A 276 19.72 -4.58 -2.73
C VAL A 276 20.33 -5.85 -3.32
N ILE A 277 19.58 -6.95 -3.37
CA ILE A 277 20.02 -8.20 -4.03
C ILE A 277 20.02 -8.03 -5.55
N TYR A 278 18.94 -7.46 -6.11
CA TYR A 278 18.80 -7.19 -7.53
C TYR A 278 19.95 -6.30 -8.05
N ASP A 279 20.14 -5.13 -7.42
CA ASP A 279 21.20 -4.16 -7.77
C ASP A 279 22.61 -4.71 -7.51
N GLY A 280 22.73 -5.71 -6.65
CA GLY A 280 24.00 -6.39 -6.37
C GLY A 280 24.50 -7.25 -7.52
N GLU A 281 23.63 -7.61 -8.48
CA GLU A 281 23.93 -8.41 -9.69
C GLU A 281 24.76 -9.69 -9.39
N GLY A 282 24.54 -10.33 -8.24
CA GLY A 282 25.29 -11.53 -7.83
C GLY A 282 26.69 -11.28 -7.26
N HIS A 283 27.07 -10.03 -7.01
CA HIS A 283 28.41 -9.64 -6.52
C HIS A 283 28.44 -9.23 -5.02
N LEU A 284 27.38 -9.48 -4.25
CA LEU A 284 27.34 -9.19 -2.82
C LEU A 284 28.31 -10.08 -2.03
N PRO A 285 29.23 -9.48 -1.25
CA PRO A 285 30.20 -10.24 -0.46
C PRO A 285 29.52 -11.20 0.52
N TRP A 286 30.01 -12.44 0.59
CA TRP A 286 29.46 -13.46 1.51
C TRP A 286 29.38 -12.97 2.97
N ARG A 287 30.41 -12.27 3.46
CA ARG A 287 30.43 -11.73 4.83
C ARG A 287 29.29 -10.75 5.12
N ARG A 288 28.91 -9.94 4.13
CA ARG A 288 27.80 -8.99 4.24
C ARG A 288 26.47 -9.73 4.35
N ARG A 289 26.27 -10.72 3.47
CA ARG A 289 25.08 -11.59 3.46
C ARG A 289 24.95 -12.42 4.73
N GLU A 290 26.06 -12.96 5.25
CA GLU A 290 26.10 -13.68 6.53
C GLU A 290 25.73 -12.77 7.71
N ARG A 291 26.17 -11.50 7.70
CA ARG A 291 25.78 -10.51 8.73
C ARG A 291 24.27 -10.26 8.69
N TRP A 292 23.71 -10.02 7.51
CA TRP A 292 22.28 -9.82 7.35
C TRP A 292 21.48 -11.05 7.75
N ALA A 293 21.87 -12.25 7.31
CA ALA A 293 21.24 -13.49 7.71
C ALA A 293 21.14 -13.63 9.23
N ARG A 294 22.23 -13.33 9.95
CA ARG A 294 22.24 -13.36 11.44
C ARG A 294 21.27 -12.34 12.04
N GLN A 295 21.21 -11.13 11.49
CA GLN A 295 20.30 -10.08 11.96
C GLN A 295 18.84 -10.43 11.67
N ILE A 296 18.54 -10.98 10.50
CA ILE A 296 17.21 -11.42 10.09
C ILE A 296 16.71 -12.54 11.01
N VAL A 297 17.55 -13.55 11.28
CA VAL A 297 17.23 -14.62 12.25
C VAL A 297 16.99 -14.04 13.65
N GLN A 298 17.86 -13.13 14.11
CA GLN A 298 17.71 -12.47 15.40
C GLN A 298 16.39 -11.68 15.50
N GLY A 299 16.07 -10.87 14.48
CA GLY A 299 14.84 -10.08 14.46
C GLY A 299 13.59 -10.95 14.47
N LEU A 300 13.58 -12.05 13.72
CA LEU A 300 12.45 -12.98 13.72
C LEU A 300 12.29 -13.69 15.07
N SER A 301 13.40 -14.06 15.73
CA SER A 301 13.38 -14.60 17.09
C SER A 301 12.78 -13.60 18.08
N GLU A 302 13.20 -12.33 18.03
CA GLU A 302 12.68 -11.26 18.88
C GLU A 302 11.17 -11.07 18.70
N ILE A 303 10.66 -11.13 17.46
CA ILE A 303 9.22 -11.06 17.15
C ILE A 303 8.48 -12.23 17.80
N HIS A 304 8.99 -13.46 17.65
CA HIS A 304 8.36 -14.67 18.20
C HIS A 304 8.40 -14.70 19.74
N GLU A 305 9.50 -14.27 20.34
CA GLU A 305 9.65 -14.16 21.81
C GLU A 305 8.69 -13.14 22.42
N ALA A 306 8.40 -12.04 21.69
CA ALA A 306 7.39 -11.07 22.07
C ALA A 306 5.94 -11.57 21.87
N GLY A 307 5.74 -12.79 21.38
CA GLY A 307 4.43 -13.41 21.18
C GLY A 307 3.74 -13.02 19.87
N PHE A 308 4.47 -12.41 18.95
CA PHE A 308 3.98 -12.04 17.63
C PHE A 308 4.41 -13.07 16.57
N VAL A 309 3.71 -13.02 15.45
CA VAL A 309 4.03 -13.72 14.20
C VAL A 309 4.23 -12.63 13.15
N GLN A 310 5.24 -12.76 12.30
CA GLN A 310 5.50 -11.78 11.25
C GLN A 310 4.52 -11.95 10.08
N GLY A 311 4.19 -13.19 9.70
CA GLY A 311 3.00 -13.53 8.92
C GLY A 311 3.07 -13.26 7.41
N ASP A 312 4.07 -12.53 6.92
CA ASP A 312 4.31 -12.20 5.51
C ASP A 312 5.83 -11.99 5.28
N PHE A 313 6.62 -13.06 5.49
CA PHE A 313 8.07 -12.90 5.65
C PHE A 313 8.81 -13.01 4.32
N THR A 314 8.92 -11.90 3.60
CA THR A 314 9.57 -11.83 2.29
C THR A 314 10.79 -10.91 2.27
N LEU A 315 11.55 -10.93 1.18
CA LEU A 315 12.67 -10.00 0.97
C LEU A 315 12.23 -8.53 0.96
N SER A 316 10.99 -8.25 0.52
CA SER A 316 10.42 -6.89 0.50
C SER A 316 10.14 -6.34 1.90
N ASN A 317 9.94 -7.22 2.88
CA ASN A 317 9.66 -6.86 4.28
C ASN A 317 10.92 -6.85 5.15
N ILE A 318 12.10 -6.79 4.52
CA ILE A 318 13.40 -6.60 5.15
C ILE A 318 14.06 -5.40 4.50
N VAL A 319 14.54 -4.44 5.30
CA VAL A 319 15.21 -3.23 4.81
C VAL A 319 16.62 -3.11 5.37
N ILE A 320 17.50 -2.42 4.66
CA ILE A 320 18.88 -2.17 5.07
C ILE A 320 19.05 -0.71 5.49
N ASP A 321 19.52 -0.48 6.72
CA ASP A 321 19.77 0.88 7.25
C ASP A 321 21.10 1.48 6.74
N ALA A 322 21.35 2.77 7.00
CA ALA A 322 22.60 3.45 6.66
C ALA A 322 23.87 2.79 7.23
N TYR A 323 23.75 1.96 8.26
CA TYR A 323 24.87 1.26 8.91
C TYR A 323 25.05 -0.19 8.43
N ASP A 324 24.40 -0.53 7.32
CA ASP A 324 24.44 -1.84 6.68
C ASP A 324 23.89 -2.95 7.61
N ASN A 325 22.84 -2.64 8.39
CA ASN A 325 22.11 -3.62 9.17
C ASN A 325 20.75 -3.94 8.55
N ALA A 326 20.39 -5.22 8.56
CA ALA A 326 19.06 -5.67 8.21
C ALA A 326 18.06 -5.41 9.34
N LYS A 327 16.89 -4.89 8.98
CA LYS A 327 15.75 -4.61 9.86
C LYS A 327 14.48 -5.22 9.26
N ILE A 328 13.72 -5.93 10.07
CA ILE A 328 12.40 -6.43 9.68
C ILE A 328 11.37 -5.31 9.80
N ILE A 329 10.52 -5.17 8.79
CA ILE A 329 9.38 -4.24 8.74
C ILE A 329 8.07 -5.03 8.53
N ASP A 330 6.95 -4.31 8.53
CA ASP A 330 5.62 -4.83 8.14
C ASP A 330 5.22 -6.12 8.88
N ILE A 331 5.11 -6.03 10.21
CA ILE A 331 4.66 -7.13 11.05
C ILE A 331 3.14 -7.17 10.97
N ASN A 332 2.59 -8.10 10.19
CA ASN A 332 1.15 -8.23 9.99
C ASN A 332 0.72 -9.70 10.03
N ARG A 333 -0.58 -9.99 9.84
CA ARG A 333 -1.09 -11.38 9.79
C ARG A 333 -1.88 -11.63 8.52
N ARG A 334 -1.43 -11.07 7.39
CA ARG A 334 -2.07 -11.25 6.08
C ARG A 334 -1.92 -12.66 5.55
N GLY A 335 -0.84 -13.32 5.94
CA GLY A 335 -0.51 -14.66 5.50
C GLY A 335 0.51 -14.63 4.36
N CYS A 336 0.81 -15.82 3.88
CA CYS A 336 1.91 -16.01 2.97
C CYS A 336 1.52 -15.60 1.54
N PRO A 337 2.36 -14.79 0.83
CA PRO A 337 2.12 -14.48 -0.57
C PRO A 337 2.29 -15.73 -1.43
N VAL A 338 1.71 -15.69 -2.64
CA VAL A 338 1.82 -16.77 -3.62
C VAL A 338 3.29 -17.00 -3.97
N GLY A 339 3.70 -18.26 -4.02
CA GLY A 339 5.08 -18.66 -4.26
C GLY A 339 5.96 -18.63 -3.00
N TRP A 340 5.43 -18.20 -1.86
CA TRP A 340 6.14 -18.25 -0.58
C TRP A 340 5.57 -19.33 0.36
N GLU A 341 4.48 -19.99 -0.02
CA GLU A 341 3.79 -20.96 0.83
C GLU A 341 4.66 -22.19 1.16
N PRO A 342 4.56 -22.74 2.38
CA PRO A 342 5.15 -24.03 2.71
C PRO A 342 4.55 -25.18 1.87
N PRO A 343 5.33 -26.19 1.48
CA PRO A 343 4.88 -27.27 0.59
C PRO A 343 3.72 -28.08 1.17
N GLU A 344 3.63 -28.21 2.49
CA GLU A 344 2.53 -28.90 3.18
C GLU A 344 1.17 -28.20 3.04
N VAL A 345 1.16 -26.93 2.62
CA VAL A 345 -0.06 -26.13 2.44
C VAL A 345 -0.57 -26.18 0.99
N ARG A 346 0.23 -26.73 0.07
CA ARG A 346 -0.06 -26.73 -1.38
C ARG A 346 -1.40 -27.38 -1.72
N ASP A 347 -1.64 -28.59 -1.22
CA ASP A 347 -2.87 -29.35 -1.49
C ASP A 347 -4.13 -28.60 -1.00
N LEU A 348 -4.00 -27.82 0.07
CA LEU A 348 -5.10 -27.02 0.64
C LEU A 348 -5.42 -25.81 -0.25
N ILE A 349 -4.39 -25.14 -0.77
CA ILE A 349 -4.54 -24.02 -1.71
C ILE A 349 -5.15 -24.52 -3.01
N GLU A 350 -4.65 -25.63 -3.56
CA GLU A 350 -5.20 -26.26 -4.77
C GLU A 350 -6.67 -26.67 -4.59
N SER A 351 -7.06 -26.98 -3.35
CA SER A 351 -8.44 -27.29 -2.96
C SER A 351 -9.29 -26.06 -2.59
N ASN A 352 -8.81 -24.83 -2.84
CA ASN A 352 -9.47 -23.56 -2.48
C ASN A 352 -9.85 -23.45 -0.98
N GLN A 353 -9.10 -24.10 -0.10
CA GLN A 353 -9.34 -24.01 1.34
C GLN A 353 -8.64 -22.78 1.94
N ARG A 354 -9.24 -22.20 2.98
CA ARG A 354 -8.65 -21.06 3.69
C ARG A 354 -7.47 -21.49 4.54
N ILE A 355 -6.32 -20.93 4.25
CA ILE A 355 -5.05 -21.19 4.93
C ILE A 355 -4.72 -20.20 6.05
N SER A 356 -5.69 -19.38 6.48
CA SER A 356 -5.49 -18.47 7.63
C SER A 356 -5.12 -19.20 8.93
N MET A 357 -5.40 -20.51 9.02
CA MET A 357 -4.96 -21.38 10.12
C MET A 357 -3.46 -21.73 10.09
N TYR A 358 -2.78 -21.52 8.96
CA TYR A 358 -1.36 -21.83 8.78
C TYR A 358 -0.43 -20.65 9.08
N ILE A 359 -0.98 -19.46 9.34
CA ILE A 359 -0.20 -18.29 9.74
C ILE A 359 0.30 -18.50 11.16
N GLY A 360 1.61 -18.67 11.32
CA GLY A 360 2.21 -18.91 12.62
C GLY A 360 3.73 -18.95 12.58
N VAL A 361 4.34 -19.20 13.73
CA VAL A 361 5.80 -19.33 13.86
C VAL A 361 6.39 -20.33 12.85
N LYS A 362 5.67 -21.40 12.53
CA LYS A 362 6.13 -22.42 11.57
C LYS A 362 6.14 -21.93 10.12
N SER A 363 5.16 -21.13 9.69
CA SER A 363 5.17 -20.53 8.35
C SER A 363 6.30 -19.51 8.24
N ASP A 364 6.50 -18.69 9.26
CA ASP A 364 7.60 -17.72 9.32
C ASP A 364 8.97 -18.40 9.17
N LEU A 365 9.16 -19.57 9.81
CA LEU A 365 10.41 -20.34 9.71
C LEU A 365 10.65 -20.91 8.30
N TYR A 366 9.61 -21.34 7.61
CA TYR A 366 9.73 -21.77 6.21
C TYR A 366 10.13 -20.59 5.32
N GLN A 367 9.44 -19.46 5.48
CA GLN A 367 9.73 -18.23 4.74
C GLN A 367 11.12 -17.67 5.07
N LEU A 368 11.61 -17.81 6.30
CA LEU A 368 12.99 -17.53 6.67
C LEU A 368 13.95 -18.40 5.85
N GLY A 369 13.64 -19.69 5.64
CA GLY A 369 14.40 -20.55 4.75
C GLY A 369 14.50 -20.01 3.32
N MET A 370 13.39 -19.48 2.78
CA MET A 370 13.35 -18.82 1.47
C MET A 370 14.25 -17.57 1.44
N VAL A 371 14.18 -16.72 2.46
CA VAL A 371 15.05 -15.53 2.59
C VAL A 371 16.52 -15.91 2.66
N LEU A 372 16.88 -16.92 3.45
CA LEU A 372 18.26 -17.40 3.59
C LEU A 372 18.77 -18.03 2.30
N TYR A 373 17.92 -18.74 1.57
CA TYR A 373 18.23 -19.26 0.24
C TYR A 373 18.51 -18.12 -0.74
N ALA A 374 17.62 -17.13 -0.82
CA ALA A 374 17.80 -15.94 -1.65
C ALA A 374 19.09 -15.19 -1.35
N LEU A 375 19.43 -15.02 -0.06
CA LEU A 375 20.71 -14.45 0.33
C LEU A 375 21.87 -15.33 -0.12
N ALA A 376 21.81 -16.65 0.05
CA ALA A 376 22.90 -17.54 -0.33
C ALA A 376 23.17 -17.53 -1.85
N THR A 377 22.12 -17.55 -2.67
CA THR A 377 22.16 -17.61 -4.14
C THR A 377 22.21 -16.24 -4.80
N GLN A 378 21.86 -15.17 -4.07
CA GLN A 378 21.68 -13.82 -4.58
C GLN A 378 20.60 -13.75 -5.67
N HIS A 379 19.47 -14.40 -5.41
CA HIS A 379 18.29 -14.37 -6.26
C HIS A 379 17.16 -13.64 -5.54
N ASP A 380 16.65 -12.57 -6.16
CA ASP A 380 15.62 -11.68 -5.62
C ASP A 380 14.20 -12.23 -5.76
N GLU A 381 13.97 -13.21 -6.65
CA GLU A 381 12.68 -13.91 -6.80
C GLU A 381 12.80 -15.43 -6.50
N PRO A 382 13.14 -15.84 -5.26
CA PRO A 382 13.42 -17.25 -4.92
C PRO A 382 12.23 -18.20 -5.17
N GLU A 383 11.00 -17.70 -5.20
CA GLU A 383 9.78 -18.45 -5.52
C GLU A 383 9.78 -19.04 -6.94
N THR A 384 10.52 -18.45 -7.87
CA THR A 384 10.63 -18.93 -9.27
C THR A 384 11.48 -20.19 -9.39
N GLN A 385 12.25 -20.53 -8.34
CA GLN A 385 13.22 -21.63 -8.33
C GLN A 385 12.71 -22.86 -7.57
N ARG A 386 11.40 -23.07 -7.51
CA ARG A 386 10.80 -24.22 -6.81
C ARG A 386 10.80 -25.49 -7.67
N PRO A 387 11.17 -26.68 -7.13
CA PRO A 387 11.70 -26.90 -5.79
C PRO A 387 13.11 -26.36 -5.64
N LEU A 388 13.43 -25.79 -4.46
CA LEU A 388 14.72 -25.16 -4.20
C LEU A 388 15.87 -26.17 -4.39
N ASP A 389 16.77 -25.88 -5.33
CA ASP A 389 17.94 -26.73 -5.58
C ASP A 389 19.13 -26.28 -4.73
N ILE A 390 19.29 -26.91 -3.58
CA ILE A 390 20.40 -26.65 -2.65
C ILE A 390 21.72 -27.24 -3.19
N PHE A 391 21.67 -28.16 -4.15
CA PHE A 391 22.84 -28.86 -4.71
C PHE A 391 23.45 -28.12 -5.93
N ALA A 392 22.64 -27.37 -6.67
CA ALA A 392 23.13 -26.43 -7.69
C ALA A 392 23.97 -25.30 -7.08
N ILE A 393 23.69 -24.96 -5.82
CA ILE A 393 24.54 -24.08 -5.06
C ILE A 393 25.79 -24.87 -4.68
N GLY A 394 26.99 -24.46 -5.12
CA GLY A 394 28.28 -24.99 -4.65
C GLY A 394 28.54 -24.80 -3.13
N VAL A 395 27.49 -24.55 -2.37
CA VAL A 395 27.40 -24.17 -0.96
C VAL A 395 27.44 -25.38 -0.02
N LEU A 396 27.44 -26.63 -0.50
CA LEU A 396 27.80 -27.79 0.33
C LEU A 396 29.21 -27.70 0.93
N ALA A 397 30.12 -26.91 0.35
CA ALA A 397 31.42 -26.60 0.95
C ALA A 397 31.36 -25.54 2.08
N LEU A 398 30.25 -24.79 2.22
CA LEU A 398 30.11 -23.62 3.10
C LEU A 398 28.96 -23.75 4.13
N ILE A 399 27.95 -24.61 3.90
CA ILE A 399 26.82 -24.87 4.81
C ILE A 399 27.24 -25.40 6.18
N PRO A 400 28.21 -26.34 6.28
CA PRO A 400 28.56 -26.93 7.57
C PRO A 400 29.01 -25.89 8.60
N ASP A 401 29.66 -24.80 8.16
CA ASP A 401 30.11 -23.74 9.06
C ASP A 401 29.00 -22.74 9.42
N LEU A 402 28.07 -22.46 8.50
CA LEU A 402 26.97 -21.53 8.74
C LEU A 402 25.95 -22.11 9.71
N VAL A 403 25.52 -23.36 9.51
CA VAL A 403 24.55 -24.05 10.39
C VAL A 403 25.17 -24.31 11.77
N ARG A 404 26.46 -24.70 11.82
CA ARG A 404 27.17 -24.96 13.07
C ARG A 404 27.45 -23.68 13.88
N LYS A 405 27.61 -22.52 13.23
CA LYS A 405 27.73 -21.22 13.92
C LYS A 405 26.39 -20.65 14.38
N LEU A 406 25.29 -20.94 13.67
CA LEU A 406 23.95 -20.50 14.07
C LEU A 406 23.38 -21.33 15.24
N GLN A 407 23.81 -22.58 15.42
CA GLN A 407 23.41 -23.43 16.57
C GLN A 407 23.99 -23.01 17.93
N HIS A 408 24.87 -22.01 17.97
CA HIS A 408 25.53 -21.51 19.18
C HIS A 408 25.12 -20.08 19.58
N CYS A 409 24.16 -19.48 18.86
CA CYS A 409 23.45 -18.27 19.26
C CYS A 409 22.05 -18.65 19.72
#